data_AF-A0A949QDF6-F1
#
_entry.id   AF-A0A949QDF6-F1
#
_cell.length_a   1.000
_cell.length_b   1.000
_cell.length_c   1.000
_cell.angle_alpha   90.00
_cell.angle_beta   90.00
_cell.angle_gamma   90.00
#
_symmetry.space_group_name_H-M   'P 1'
#
loop_
_entity.id
_entity.type
_entity.pdbx_description
1 polymer ?
#
loop_
_entity_poly.entity_id
_entity_poly.type
_entity_poly.pdbx_seq_one_letter_code
_entity_poly.pdbx_strand_id
1 'polypeptide(L)' 'MKKVVRKIAILVDPFTTKHTHAARQLTTGLWTSKLGHSLIIEHDLRGVCGQIYGTVGAVMKRVLTGHH' A
#
# COMPACT_ATOMS: atom_id res chain seq x y z
N MET A 1 -2.13 26.26 0.16
CA MET A 1 -2.93 25.07 0.51
C MET A 1 -2.04 23.83 0.52
N LYS A 2 -2.01 23.05 1.60
CA LYS A 2 -1.23 21.79 1.64
C LYS A 2 -1.92 20.74 0.75
N LYS A 3 -1.25 20.30 -0.31
CA LYS A 3 -1.74 19.19 -1.15
C LYS A 3 -1.67 17.90 -0.34
N VAL A 4 -2.83 17.29 -0.03
CA VAL A 4 -2.87 15.97 0.59
C VAL A 4 -2.70 14.91 -0.51
N VAL A 5 -1.78 13.98 -0.31
CA VAL A 5 -1.52 12.89 -1.24
C VAL A 5 -1.96 11.58 -0.59
N ARG A 6 -2.72 10.77 -1.33
CA ARG A 6 -2.97 9.36 -0.97
C ARG A 6 -2.17 8.46 -1.90
N LYS A 7 -1.49 7.47 -1.32
CA LYS A 7 -0.80 6.43 -2.08
C LYS A 7 -1.29 5.04 -1.72
N ILE A 8 -1.31 4.17 -2.73
CA ILE A 8 -1.63 2.74 -2.60
C ILE A 8 -0.53 1.96 -3.29
N ALA A 9 0.06 0.99 -2.61
CA ALA A 9 0.97 0.01 -3.18
C ALA A 9 0.17 -1.25 -3.50
N ILE A 10 0.32 -1.76 -4.71
CA ILE A 10 -0.21 -3.05 -5.12
C ILE A 10 0.94 -4.05 -5.07
N LEU A 11 0.76 -5.11 -4.29
CA LEU A 11 1.70 -6.21 -4.23
C LEU A 11 1.25 -7.30 -5.20
N VAL A 12 2.23 -7.95 -5.81
CA VAL A 12 2.03 -9.00 -6.79
C VAL A 12 2.89 -10.20 -6.45
N ASP A 13 2.39 -11.38 -6.77
CA ASP A 13 3.20 -12.58 -6.80
C ASP A 13 4.29 -12.42 -7.88
N PRO A 14 5.58 -12.62 -7.56
CA PRO A 14 6.67 -12.31 -8.47
C PRO A 14 6.78 -13.29 -9.65
N PHE A 15 6.17 -14.48 -9.56
CA PHE A 15 6.24 -15.50 -10.60
C PHE A 15 5.04 -15.44 -11.57
N THR A 16 3.87 -15.02 -11.07
CA THR A 16 2.63 -15.01 -11.84
C THR A 16 2.14 -13.60 -12.17
N THR A 17 2.67 -12.57 -11.52
CA THR A 17 2.25 -11.15 -11.58
C THR A 17 0.82 -10.87 -11.10
N LYS A 18 0.13 -11.89 -10.56
CA LYS A 18 -1.20 -11.72 -9.97
C LYS A 18 -1.13 -10.88 -8.70
N HIS A 19 -2.09 -9.97 -8.53
CA HIS A 19 -2.25 -9.17 -7.32
C HIS A 19 -2.48 -10.07 -6.10
N THR A 20 -1.78 -9.78 -5.02
CA THR A 20 -1.87 -10.51 -3.75
C THR A 20 -2.48 -9.63 -2.67
N HIS A 21 -1.95 -8.41 -2.51
CA HIS A 21 -2.34 -7.49 -1.45
C HIS A 21 -2.28 -6.04 -1.91
N ALA A 22 -2.87 -5.15 -1.11
CA ALA A 22 -2.73 -3.72 -1.27
C ALA A 22 -2.40 -3.07 0.07
N ALA A 23 -1.49 -2.10 0.05
CA ALA A 23 -1.10 -1.32 1.23
C ALA A 23 -1.39 0.17 0.99
N ARG A 24 -1.91 0.87 2.00
CA ARG A 24 -2.15 2.32 1.95
C ARG A 24 -1.07 3.07 2.73
N GLN A 25 -0.54 4.16 2.19
CA GLN A 25 0.39 5.01 2.93
C GLN A 25 -0.35 5.91 3.93
N LEU A 26 0.13 5.94 5.18
CA LEU A 26 -0.27 6.88 6.23
C LEU A 26 0.45 8.22 6.06
N THR A 27 -0.03 9.24 6.77
CA THR A 27 0.63 10.57 6.81
C THR A 27 2.01 10.52 7.47
N THR A 28 2.29 9.50 8.28
CA THR A 28 3.60 9.22 8.89
C THR A 28 4.63 8.72 7.89
N GLY A 29 4.20 8.28 6.69
CA GLY A 29 5.07 7.65 5.69
C GLY A 29 5.05 6.13 5.73
N LEU A 30 4.60 5.52 6.84
CA LEU A 30 4.36 4.08 6.98
C LEU A 30 3.21 3.61 6.10
N TRP A 31 3.12 2.30 5.91
CA TRP A 31 2.13 1.63 5.08
C TRP A 31 1.27 0.70 5.92
N THR A 32 -0.02 0.64 5.62
CA THR A 32 -0.97 -0.25 6.30
C THR A 32 -1.49 -1.32 5.36
N SER A 33 -1.42 -2.58 5.81
CA SER A 33 -1.99 -3.75 5.13
C SER A 33 -2.91 -4.53 6.07
N LYS A 34 -3.87 -5.29 5.49
CA LYS A 34 -4.67 -6.25 6.27
C LYS A 34 -3.83 -7.51 6.56
N LEU A 35 -3.96 -8.05 7.76
CA LEU A 35 -3.40 -9.34 8.16
C LEU A 35 -4.53 -10.22 8.70
N GLY A 36 -5.10 -11.08 7.86
CA GLY A 36 -6.29 -11.85 8.23
C GLY A 36 -7.53 -10.97 8.41
N HIS A 37 -8.48 -11.44 9.22
CA HIS A 37 -9.74 -10.74 9.46
C HIS A 37 -9.56 -9.64 10.51
N SER A 38 -9.92 -8.40 10.15
CA SER A 38 -10.00 -7.24 11.04
C SER A 38 -8.70 -6.73 11.69
N LEU A 39 -7.53 -7.29 11.37
CA LEU A 39 -6.25 -6.75 11.84
C LEU A 39 -5.57 -5.93 10.73
N ILE A 40 -5.14 -4.72 11.10
CA ILE A 40 -4.33 -3.83 10.27
C ILE A 40 -2.94 -3.74 10.90
N ILE A 41 -1.90 -3.93 10.10
CA ILE A 41 -0.51 -3.78 10.52
C ILE A 41 0.12 -2.57 9.85
N GLU A 42 1.05 -1.92 10.56
CA GLU A 42 1.89 -0.84 10.02
C GLU A 42 3.28 -1.40 9.69
N HIS A 43 3.85 -0.96 8.57
CA HIS A 43 5.14 -1.43 8.09
C HIS A 43 5.76 -0.43 7.10
N ASP A 44 7.06 -0.59 6.83
CA ASP A 44 7.70 0.10 5.71
C ASP A 44 7.20 -0.43 4.36
N LEU A 45 7.36 0.32 3.26
CA LEU A 45 6.84 -0.08 1.93
C LEU A 45 7.17 -1.53 1.55
N ARG A 46 8.38 -2.00 1.89
CA ARG A 46 8.84 -3.37 1.60
C ARG A 46 8.82 -4.29 2.83
N GLY A 47 8.39 -3.82 3.99
CA GLY A 47 8.47 -4.54 5.26
C GLY A 47 7.65 -5.82 5.33
N VAL A 48 6.65 -5.98 4.45
CA VAL A 48 5.86 -7.20 4.32
C VAL A 48 6.19 -7.99 3.06
N CYS A 49 7.12 -7.55 2.21
CA CYS A 49 7.46 -8.28 0.99
C CYS A 49 7.98 -9.70 1.32
N GLY A 50 7.58 -10.67 0.53
CA GLY A 50 7.94 -12.08 0.73
C GLY A 50 6.99 -13.01 0.00
N GLN A 51 7.15 -14.32 0.21
CA GLN A 51 6.39 -15.33 -0.51
C GLN A 51 4.86 -15.21 -0.33
N ILE A 52 4.40 -14.77 0.84
CA ILE A 52 2.96 -14.67 1.16
C ILE A 52 2.36 -13.37 0.59
N TYR A 53 3.02 -12.25 0.86
CA TYR A 53 2.50 -10.93 0.51
C TYR A 53 2.85 -10.51 -0.92
N GLY A 54 3.86 -11.13 -1.53
CA GLY A 54 4.40 -10.77 -2.84
C GLY A 54 5.47 -9.68 -2.76
N THR A 55 5.72 -9.04 -3.90
CA THR A 55 6.61 -7.88 -4.06
C THR A 55 5.83 -6.65 -4.49
N VAL A 56 6.37 -5.45 -4.31
CA VAL A 56 5.72 -4.20 -4.77
C VAL A 56 5.74 -4.16 -6.30
N GLY A 57 4.57 -4.34 -6.92
CA GLY A 57 4.41 -4.26 -8.38
C GLY A 57 4.14 -2.83 -8.87
N ALA A 58 3.37 -2.05 -8.11
CA ALA A 58 3.05 -0.67 -8.46
C ALA A 58 2.80 0.20 -7.22
N VAL A 59 3.10 1.49 -7.32
CA VAL A 59 2.68 2.51 -6.34
C VAL A 59 1.86 3.57 -7.06
N MET A 60 0.56 3.57 -6.78
CA MET A 60 -0.39 4.56 -7.30
C MET A 60 -0.46 5.76 -6.37
N LYS A 61 -0.65 6.96 -6.94
CA LYS A 61 -0.71 8.22 -6.20
C LYS A 61 -1.87 9.07 -6.71
N ARG A 62 -2.67 9.61 -5.78
CA ARG A 62 -3.71 10.61 -6.07
C ARG A 62 -3.50 11.86 -5.22
N VAL A 63 -3.41 13.01 -5.87
CA VAL A 63 -3.46 14.32 -5.21
C VAL A 63 -4.92 14.65 -4.93
N LEU A 64 -5.24 15.00 -3.69
CA LEU A 64 -6.57 15.48 -3.33
C LEU A 64 -6.57 16.99 -3.45
N THR A 65 -7.29 17.49 -4.45
CA THR A 65 -7.69 18.90 -4.56
C THR A 65 -9.12 18.98 -4.06
N GLY A 66 -9.35 19.65 -2.93
CA GLY A 66 -10.71 19.86 -2.43
C GLY A 66 -11.44 20.84 -3.34
N HIS A 67 -12.58 20.44 -3.91
CA HIS A 67 -13.69 21.36 -4.09
C HIS A 67 -14.58 21.16 -2.86
N HIS A 68 -14.88 22.25 -2.17
CA HIS A 68 -15.85 22.31 -1.08
C HIS A 68 -17.22 21.85 -1.58
#